data_AF-A0AAP0C6P2-F1
#
_entry.id   AF-A0AAP0C6P2-F1
#
_cell.length_a   1.000
_cell.length_b   1.000
_cell.length_c   1.000
_cell.angle_alpha   90.00
_cell.angle_beta   90.00
_cell.angle_gamma   90.00
#
_symmetry.space_group_name_H-M   'P 1'
#
loop_
_entity.id
_entity.type
_entity.pdbx_description
1 polymer ?
#
loop_
_entity_poly.entity_id
_entity_poly.type
_entity_poly.pdbx_seq_one_letter_code
_entity_poly.pdbx_strand_id
1 'polypeptide(L)'
;MADSDEDIEPLVFDCGTGTMKAGFAGDSSPRKVFPTLVGRPYHSLALVSQQAKDTYVGDEVVRSKRGILTLKRPVERGIVSSSNNWDDMEKIWHHAFHELGVSTPEQHHVLLSEAMLNPKANREKTAEIMFEIFNVRAM
;
A
#
# COMPACT_ATOMS: atom_id res chain seq x y z
N MET A 1 -17.83 -30.64 11.88
CA MET A 1 -17.03 -30.19 10.72
C MET A 1 -15.84 -29.48 11.31
N ALA A 2 -14.64 -30.03 11.12
CA ALA A 2 -13.43 -29.37 11.60
C ALA A 2 -13.24 -28.11 10.77
N ASP A 3 -13.15 -26.97 11.44
CA ASP A 3 -12.60 -25.74 10.87
C ASP A 3 -11.14 -26.07 10.55
N SER A 4 -10.86 -26.42 9.30
CA SER A 4 -9.48 -26.43 8.85
C SER A 4 -9.10 -24.97 8.75
N ASP A 5 -8.55 -24.43 9.83
CA ASP A 5 -7.57 -23.36 9.76
C ASP A 5 -6.51 -23.83 8.74
N GLU A 6 -6.76 -23.60 7.45
CA GLU A 6 -5.68 -23.55 6.48
C GLU A 6 -4.74 -22.50 7.06
N ASP A 7 -3.50 -22.90 7.36
CA ASP A 7 -2.45 -22.00 7.80
C ASP A 7 -2.16 -21.02 6.66
N ILE A 8 -2.97 -19.97 6.56
CA ILE A 8 -2.82 -18.91 5.59
C ILE A 8 -1.55 -18.15 5.98
N GLU A 9 -0.55 -18.21 5.11
CA GLU A 9 0.74 -17.55 5.32
C GLU A 9 0.54 -16.05 5.58
N PRO A 10 1.07 -15.52 6.71
CA PRO A 10 1.00 -14.09 7.00
C PRO A 10 1.68 -13.25 5.91
N LEU A 11 1.13 -12.08 5.63
CA LEU A 11 1.72 -11.09 4.75
C LEU A 11 2.70 -10.22 5.54
N VAL A 12 3.80 -9.83 4.91
CA VAL A 12 4.80 -8.93 5.50
C VAL A 12 4.96 -7.71 4.62
N PHE A 13 4.63 -6.53 5.17
CA PHE A 13 4.73 -5.24 4.48
C PHE A 13 5.79 -4.35 5.15
N ASP A 14 6.80 -3.97 4.38
CA ASP A 14 7.82 -2.98 4.77
C ASP A 14 7.56 -1.64 4.07
N CYS A 15 7.06 -0.67 4.85
CA CYS A 15 6.53 0.60 4.35
C CYS A 15 7.59 1.71 4.27
N GLY A 16 8.57 1.55 3.39
CA GLY A 16 9.68 2.52 3.24
C GLY A 16 9.27 3.83 2.54
N THR A 17 10.02 4.92 2.80
CA THR A 17 9.88 6.21 2.09
C THR A 17 10.16 6.11 0.59
N GLY A 18 11.17 5.33 0.21
CA GLY A 18 11.53 5.14 -1.19
C GLY A 18 10.67 4.08 -1.87
N THR A 19 10.52 2.94 -1.20
CA THR A 19 9.94 1.72 -1.75
C THR A 19 9.08 0.99 -0.73
N MET A 20 7.95 0.47 -1.18
CA MET A 20 7.16 -0.55 -0.50
C MET A 20 7.77 -1.91 -0.84
N LYS A 21 7.88 -2.79 0.15
CA LYS A 21 8.23 -4.20 -0.06
C LYS A 21 7.13 -5.06 0.54
N ALA A 22 6.67 -6.05 -0.20
CA ALA A 22 5.58 -6.92 0.19
C ALA A 22 5.91 -8.38 -0.16
N GLY A 23 5.54 -9.31 0.70
CA GLY A 23 5.75 -10.75 0.51
C GLY A 23 5.02 -11.57 1.56
N PHE A 24 5.27 -12.88 1.56
CA PHE A 24 4.70 -13.81 2.53
C PHE A 24 5.76 -14.18 3.56
N ALA A 25 5.35 -14.39 4.81
CA ALA A 25 6.24 -14.84 5.87
C ALA A 25 6.84 -16.21 5.49
N GLY A 26 8.16 -16.35 5.65
CA GLY A 26 8.89 -17.55 5.24
C GLY A 26 9.57 -17.44 3.86
N ASP A 27 9.17 -16.48 3.02
CA ASP A 27 9.90 -16.18 1.79
C ASP A 27 11.31 -15.67 2.11
N SER A 28 12.29 -16.02 1.26
CA SER A 28 13.69 -15.56 1.41
C SER A 28 13.90 -14.09 1.01
N SER A 29 12.94 -13.49 0.31
CA SER A 29 12.96 -12.11 -0.16
C SER A 29 11.54 -11.61 -0.43
N PRO A 30 11.26 -10.30 -0.39
CA PRO A 30 9.93 -9.79 -0.72
C PRO A 30 9.56 -10.15 -2.16
N ARG A 31 8.37 -10.71 -2.39
CA ARG A 31 7.87 -11.04 -3.73
C ARG A 31 7.71 -9.79 -4.61
N LYS A 32 7.44 -8.64 -3.98
CA LYS A 32 7.18 -7.38 -4.66
C LYS A 32 7.93 -6.23 -4.00
N VAL A 33 8.56 -5.42 -4.83
CA VAL A 33 9.23 -4.18 -4.43
C VAL A 33 8.87 -3.12 -5.46
N PHE A 34 8.23 -2.04 -5.01
CA PHE A 34 7.80 -0.96 -5.90
C PHE A 34 7.92 0.42 -5.22
N PRO A 35 8.02 1.53 -5.96
CA PRO A 35 8.11 2.87 -5.38
C PRO A 35 6.92 3.22 -4.49
N THR A 36 7.17 3.79 -3.31
CA THR A 36 6.13 4.34 -2.43
C THR A 36 5.65 5.69 -2.99
N LEU A 37 4.91 5.63 -4.10
CA LEU A 37 4.60 6.78 -4.94
C LEU A 37 3.20 6.67 -5.52
N VAL A 38 2.47 7.76 -5.46
CA VAL A 38 1.14 7.93 -6.05
C VAL A 38 1.19 9.04 -7.08
N GLY A 39 0.66 8.80 -8.26
CA GLY A 39 0.56 9.76 -9.36
C GLY A 39 -0.88 10.02 -9.74
N ARG A 40 -1.26 11.29 -9.92
CA ARG A 40 -2.60 11.68 -10.38
C ARG A 40 -2.50 12.48 -11.66
N PRO A 41 -3.33 12.22 -12.70
CA PRO A 41 -3.34 13.02 -13.92
C PRO A 41 -3.54 14.50 -13.65
N TYR A 42 -2.84 15.33 -14.41
CA TYR A 42 -3.11 16.76 -14.45
C TYR A 42 -4.50 16.99 -15.08
N HIS A 43 -5.39 17.72 -14.38
CA HIS A 43 -6.80 17.87 -14.75
C HIS A 43 -7.04 18.31 -16.21
N SER A 44 -6.15 19.13 -16.80
CA SER A 44 -6.30 19.57 -18.19
C SER A 44 -5.95 18.50 -19.23
N LEU A 45 -5.19 17.46 -18.87
CA LEU A 45 -4.80 16.36 -19.76
C LEU A 45 -5.66 15.09 -19.56
N ALA A 46 -6.28 14.93 -18.40
CA ALA A 46 -7.18 13.82 -18.09
C ALA A 46 -8.39 13.76 -19.05
N LEU A 47 -8.87 14.92 -19.53
CA LEU A 47 -10.01 15.04 -20.45
C LEU A 47 -9.71 14.49 -21.87
N VAL A 48 -8.44 14.29 -22.23
CA VAL A 48 -8.02 13.90 -23.59
C VAL A 48 -7.89 12.38 -23.75
N SER A 49 -7.81 11.62 -22.65
CA SER A 49 -7.68 10.17 -22.69
C SER A 49 -8.87 9.48 -22.06
N GLN A 50 -9.72 8.85 -22.90
CA GLN A 50 -10.86 8.02 -22.48
C GLN A 50 -10.49 6.80 -21.60
N GLN A 51 -9.19 6.59 -21.30
CA GLN A 51 -8.66 5.48 -20.51
C GLN A 51 -7.81 5.92 -19.30
N ALA A 52 -7.76 7.21 -18.96
CA ALA A 52 -6.98 7.65 -17.80
C ALA A 52 -7.60 7.15 -16.49
N LYS A 53 -6.82 6.39 -15.71
CA LYS A 53 -7.13 6.14 -14.30
C LYS A 53 -7.05 7.43 -13.49
N ASP A 54 -7.87 7.54 -12.46
CA ASP A 54 -7.82 8.66 -11.52
C ASP A 54 -6.53 8.68 -10.70
N THR A 55 -5.92 7.52 -10.48
CA THR A 55 -4.68 7.38 -9.71
C THR A 55 -3.83 6.22 -10.23
N TYR A 56 -2.52 6.43 -10.20
CA TYR A 56 -1.47 5.47 -10.54
C TYR A 56 -0.62 5.23 -9.29
N VAL A 57 -0.15 4.00 -9.08
CA VAL A 57 0.64 3.62 -7.91
C VAL A 57 1.91 2.88 -8.34
N GLY A 58 3.00 3.06 -7.60
CA GLY A 58 4.21 2.26 -7.77
C GLY A 58 4.86 2.43 -9.13
N ASP A 59 5.25 1.31 -9.75
CA ASP A 59 5.93 1.34 -11.04
C ASP A 59 5.06 1.90 -12.17
N GLU A 60 3.73 1.84 -12.03
CA GLU A 60 2.83 2.41 -13.02
C GLU A 60 3.04 3.92 -13.14
N VAL A 61 3.34 4.61 -12.04
CA VAL A 61 3.68 6.04 -12.03
C VAL A 61 5.00 6.31 -12.77
N VAL A 62 5.96 5.40 -12.63
CA VAL A 62 7.29 5.52 -13.25
C VAL A 62 7.24 5.30 -14.75
N ARG A 63 6.36 4.38 -15.20
CA ARG A 63 6.14 4.01 -16.59
C ARG A 63 5.15 4.93 -17.32
N SER A 64 4.13 5.41 -16.63
CA SER A 64 3.18 6.38 -17.18
C SER A 64 3.86 7.72 -17.42
N LYS A 65 3.37 8.46 -18.41
CA LYS A 65 4.02 9.65 -19.01
C LYS A 65 4.42 10.65 -17.91
N ARG A 66 5.69 10.61 -17.46
CA ARG A 66 6.22 11.38 -16.30
C ARG A 66 5.97 12.89 -16.32
N GLY A 67 5.56 13.46 -17.46
CA GLY A 67 5.19 14.87 -17.60
C GLY A 67 3.71 15.20 -17.42
N ILE A 68 2.83 14.21 -17.19
CA ILE A 68 1.37 14.45 -17.08
C ILE A 68 0.78 14.12 -15.71
N LEU A 69 1.60 13.62 -14.78
CA LEU A 69 1.15 13.24 -13.45
C LEU A 69 1.72 14.19 -12.40
N THR A 70 0.86 14.61 -11.48
CA THR A 70 1.27 15.19 -10.20
C THR A 70 1.65 14.04 -9.26
N LEU A 71 2.88 14.05 -8.79
CA LEU A 71 3.47 12.97 -7.99
C LEU A 71 3.44 13.30 -6.49
N LYS A 72 3.09 12.31 -5.67
CA LYS A 72 3.03 12.45 -4.21
C LYS A 72 3.59 11.22 -3.51
N ARG A 73 4.38 11.44 -2.46
CA ARG A 73 4.95 10.40 -1.59
C ARG A 73 4.27 10.46 -0.23
N PRO A 74 3.49 9.44 0.15
CA PRO A 74 2.77 9.50 1.41
C PRO A 74 3.62 9.25 2.64
N VAL A 75 4.73 8.50 2.50
CA VAL A 75 5.71 8.28 3.57
C VAL A 75 6.89 9.21 3.36
N GLU A 76 7.12 10.10 4.31
CA GLU A 76 8.25 11.03 4.30
C GLU A 76 9.10 10.80 5.55
N ARG A 77 10.40 10.53 5.37
CA ARG A 77 11.33 10.21 6.48
C ARG A 77 10.82 9.10 7.41
N GLY A 78 10.17 8.09 6.82
CA GLY A 78 9.58 6.94 7.50
C GLY A 78 8.22 7.19 8.16
N ILE A 79 7.64 8.39 8.04
CA ILE A 79 6.40 8.77 8.74
C ILE A 79 5.35 9.22 7.73
N VAL A 80 4.10 8.80 7.95
CA VAL A 80 2.92 9.34 7.26
C VAL A 80 2.49 10.60 8.01
N SER A 81 2.70 11.78 7.43
CA SER A 81 2.72 13.05 8.18
C SER A 81 1.44 13.89 8.09
N SER A 82 0.52 13.62 7.16
CA SER A 82 -0.68 14.43 6.94
C SER A 82 -1.92 13.58 6.62
N SER A 83 -3.12 14.11 6.89
CA SER A 83 -4.40 13.44 6.61
C SER A 83 -4.52 12.99 5.16
N ASN A 84 -4.19 13.86 4.21
CA ASN A 84 -4.20 13.52 2.78
C ASN A 84 -3.16 12.47 2.38
N ASN A 85 -2.15 12.15 3.20
CA ASN A 85 -1.20 11.08 2.94
C ASN A 85 -1.75 9.72 3.33
N TRP A 86 -2.74 9.64 4.23
CA TRP A 86 -3.38 8.37 4.59
C TRP A 86 -4.22 7.82 3.44
N ASP A 87 -4.96 8.67 2.72
CA ASP A 87 -5.68 8.28 1.50
C ASP A 87 -4.75 7.72 0.40
N ASP A 88 -3.50 8.18 0.39
CA ASP A 88 -2.46 7.71 -0.53
C ASP A 88 -1.82 6.42 -0.03
N MET A 89 -1.60 6.27 1.28
CA MET A 89 -1.13 5.02 1.89
C MET A 89 -2.12 3.89 1.69
N GLU A 90 -3.41 4.14 1.85
CA GLU A 90 -4.47 3.16 1.61
C GLU A 90 -4.40 2.62 0.17
N LYS A 91 -4.23 3.50 -0.82
CA LYS A 91 -4.04 3.09 -2.23
C LYS A 91 -2.77 2.28 -2.44
N ILE A 92 -1.69 2.61 -1.72
CA ILE A 92 -0.44 1.84 -1.76
C ILE A 92 -0.64 0.44 -1.16
N TRP A 93 -1.37 0.29 -0.07
CA TRP A 93 -1.66 -1.02 0.52
C TRP A 93 -2.60 -1.85 -0.35
N HIS A 94 -3.66 -1.25 -0.92
CA HIS A 94 -4.47 -1.93 -1.95
C HIS A 94 -3.61 -2.45 -3.11
N HIS A 95 -2.66 -1.63 -3.58
CA HIS A 95 -1.74 -2.04 -4.63
C HIS A 95 -0.83 -3.18 -4.19
N ALA A 96 -0.35 -3.18 -2.93
CA ALA A 96 0.46 -4.27 -2.38
C ALA A 96 -0.31 -5.61 -2.34
N PHE A 97 -1.54 -5.62 -1.83
CA PHE A 97 -2.39 -6.82 -1.84
C PHE A 97 -2.60 -7.34 -3.27
N HIS A 98 -2.96 -6.45 -4.20
CA HIS A 98 -3.13 -6.80 -5.61
C HIS A 98 -1.86 -7.36 -6.25
N GLU A 99 -0.70 -6.73 -6.02
CA GLU A 99 0.58 -7.20 -6.56
C GLU A 99 0.98 -8.58 -6.01
N LEU A 100 0.54 -8.93 -4.80
CA LEU A 100 0.71 -10.27 -4.24
C LEU A 100 -0.36 -11.28 -4.69
N GLY A 101 -1.36 -10.85 -5.47
CA GLY A 101 -2.47 -11.69 -5.89
C GLY A 101 -3.47 -12.01 -4.77
N VAL A 102 -3.48 -11.23 -3.69
CA VAL A 102 -4.39 -11.39 -2.55
C VAL A 102 -5.67 -10.61 -2.81
N SER A 103 -6.76 -11.33 -3.08
CA SER A 103 -8.10 -10.74 -3.27
C SER A 103 -8.96 -10.71 -2.02
N THR A 104 -8.56 -11.44 -0.96
CA THR A 104 -9.28 -11.57 0.31
C THR A 104 -8.39 -11.18 1.51
N PRO A 105 -8.02 -9.89 1.66
CA PRO A 105 -7.21 -9.43 2.80
C PRO A 105 -7.74 -9.87 4.16
N GLU A 106 -9.06 -10.01 4.30
CA GLU A 106 -9.76 -10.43 5.51
C GLU A 106 -9.44 -11.86 5.99
N GLN A 107 -8.83 -12.67 5.13
CA GLN A 107 -8.38 -14.02 5.48
C GLN A 107 -6.93 -14.05 5.95
N HIS A 108 -6.16 -12.97 5.77
CA HIS A 108 -4.73 -12.92 6.05
C HIS A 108 -4.40 -12.20 7.36
N HIS A 109 -3.36 -12.68 8.05
CA HIS A 109 -2.63 -11.91 9.04
C HIS A 109 -1.64 -10.98 8.32
N VAL A 110 -1.43 -9.75 8.81
CA VAL A 110 -0.56 -8.77 8.17
C VAL A 110 0.43 -8.18 9.17
N LEU A 111 1.72 -8.43 8.97
CA LEU A 111 2.79 -7.77 9.72
C LEU A 111 3.26 -6.52 8.99
N LEU A 112 3.23 -5.38 9.66
CA LEU A 112 3.68 -4.08 9.12
C LEU A 112 4.93 -3.57 9.83
N SER A 113 5.91 -3.08 9.06
CA SER A 113 7.03 -2.33 9.63
C SER A 113 6.65 -0.87 9.90
N GLU A 114 7.24 -0.28 10.95
CA GLU A 114 7.10 1.13 11.26
C GLU A 114 8.44 1.81 11.57
N ALA A 115 8.47 3.13 11.48
CA ALA A 115 9.64 3.90 11.88
C ALA A 115 9.84 3.89 13.40
N MET A 116 11.10 3.95 13.84
CA MET A 116 11.48 3.88 15.26
C MET A 116 10.83 4.96 16.16
N LEU A 117 10.50 6.12 15.57
CA LEU A 117 9.83 7.24 16.25
C LEU A 117 8.44 7.51 15.65
N ASN A 118 7.74 6.46 15.20
CA ASN A 118 6.38 6.59 14.66
C ASN A 118 5.44 7.07 15.78
N PRO A 119 4.72 8.20 15.60
CA PRO A 119 3.77 8.68 16.59
C PRO A 119 2.70 7.62 16.90
N LYS A 120 2.28 7.51 18.16
CA LYS A 120 1.23 6.57 18.59
C LYS A 120 -0.04 6.69 17.73
N ALA A 121 -0.46 7.92 17.44
CA ALA A 121 -1.63 8.20 16.60
C ALA A 121 -1.50 7.61 15.18
N ASN A 122 -0.30 7.56 14.61
CA ASN A 122 -0.08 6.94 13.30
C ASN A 122 -0.19 5.42 13.37
N ARG A 123 0.24 4.80 14.48
CA ARG A 123 0.07 3.36 14.71
C ARG A 123 -1.39 2.98 14.84
N GLU A 124 -2.12 3.77 15.62
CA GLU A 124 -3.57 3.63 15.78
C GLU A 124 -4.26 3.82 14.43
N LYS A 125 -3.89 4.81 13.63
CA LYS A 125 -4.47 5.02 12.30
C LYS A 125 -4.14 3.88 11.31
N THR A 126 -2.93 3.32 11.40
CA THR A 126 -2.53 2.16 10.61
C THR A 126 -3.39 0.94 10.97
N ALA A 127 -3.57 0.68 12.28
CA ALA A 127 -4.43 -0.38 12.77
C ALA A 127 -5.90 -0.17 12.35
N GLU A 128 -6.43 1.05 12.50
CA GLU A 128 -7.78 1.44 12.08
C GLU A 128 -7.99 1.11 10.59
N ILE A 129 -7.09 1.54 9.71
CA ILE A 129 -7.23 1.27 8.27
C ILE A 129 -7.15 -0.24 7.99
N MET A 130 -6.19 -0.96 8.59
CA MET A 130 -6.05 -2.40 8.37
C MET A 130 -7.26 -3.20 8.83
N PHE A 131 -7.84 -2.86 9.98
CA PHE A 131 -8.99 -3.58 10.52
C PHE A 131 -10.33 -3.11 9.96
N GLU A 132 -10.53 -1.81 9.74
CA GLU A 132 -11.85 -1.28 9.37
C GLU A 132 -12.04 -1.17 7.85
N ILE A 133 -10.96 -0.94 7.09
CA ILE A 133 -11.04 -0.84 5.62
C ILE A 133 -10.68 -2.17 4.98
N PHE A 134 -9.54 -2.76 5.38
CA PHE A 134 -9.06 -4.02 4.80
C PHE A 134 -9.60 -5.27 5.51
N ASN A 135 -10.22 -5.12 6.69
CA ASN A 135 -10.78 -6.22 7.48
C ASN A 135 -9.79 -7.36 7.78
N VAL A 136 -8.48 -7.08 7.84
CA VAL A 136 -7.45 -8.12 8.03
C VAL A 136 -7.72 -8.95 9.28
N ARG A 137 -7.43 -10.26 9.23
CA ARG A 137 -7.74 -11.19 10.32
C ARG A 137 -7.00 -10.85 11.61
N ALA A 138 -5.75 -10.42 11.49
CA ALA A 138 -4.90 -9.96 12.59
C ALA A 138 -3.75 -9.09 12.07
N MET A 139 -3.12 -8.33 12.97
CA MET A 139 -1.95 -7.48 12.71
C MET A 139 -0.88 -7.65 13.78
#